data_AF-A0A8B6G737-F1
#
_entry.id   AF-A0A8B6G737-F1
#
_cell.length_a   1.000
_cell.length_b   1.000
_cell.length_c   1.000
_cell.angle_alpha   90.00
_cell.angle_beta   90.00
_cell.angle_gamma   90.00
#
_symmetry.space_group_name_H-M   'P 1'
#
loop_
_entity.id
_entity.type
_entity.pdbx_description
1 polymer ?
#
loop_
_entity_poly.entity_id
_entity_poly.type
_entity_poly.pdbx_seq_one_letter_code
_entity_poly.pdbx_strand_id
1 'polypeptide(L)'
;TGCSLGADDVKDGTGKTWLDNLECTGTENRLAECKHAGWGVENCQHSEDVGIECGNEGDIRLISRRLEIFHNGTWGTICDDYFDDIDAQVACRQLGYNTGISLGPDVEDGTGKTWLDDMQCSGRENRLADCPNRGWGVEDCGHSEDVGIECLDSLDDGHIRLISGMIKIFYNGTWGTVCDDDFDDKNAQVACRQLGY
;
A
#
# COMPACT_ATOMS: atom_id res chain seq x y z
N THR A 1 4.11 -10.60 12.54
CA THR A 1 4.89 -11.67 11.88
C THR A 1 5.84 -11.02 10.87
N GLY A 2 6.64 -11.78 10.13
CA GLY A 2 7.61 -11.19 9.20
C GLY A 2 8.37 -12.25 8.41
N CYS A 3 8.90 -11.89 7.26
CA CYS A 3 9.80 -12.74 6.47
C CYS A 3 11.19 -12.11 6.38
N SER A 4 12.20 -12.97 6.25
CA SER A 4 13.54 -12.56 5.86
C SER A 4 13.52 -12.09 4.42
N LEU A 5 14.17 -10.96 4.17
CA LEU A 5 14.56 -10.53 2.84
C LEU A 5 15.91 -11.15 2.50
N GLY A 6 16.11 -11.51 1.23
CA GLY A 6 17.38 -12.01 0.75
C GLY A 6 18.46 -10.94 0.81
N ALA A 7 19.72 -11.34 0.68
CA ALA A 7 20.81 -10.38 0.73
C ALA A 7 20.80 -9.38 -0.44
N ASP A 8 20.24 -9.77 -1.59
CA ASP A 8 20.07 -8.90 -2.76
C ASP A 8 18.99 -7.81 -2.57
N ASP A 9 18.13 -7.96 -1.56
CA ASP A 9 17.00 -7.06 -1.29
C ASP A 9 17.37 -5.95 -0.27
N VAL A 10 18.58 -5.97 0.27
CA VAL A 10 19.08 -4.98 1.21
C VAL A 10 20.41 -4.40 0.76
N LYS A 11 20.67 -3.16 1.18
CA LYS A 11 21.97 -2.55 0.94
C LYS A 11 23.01 -3.22 1.83
N ASP A 12 24.15 -3.57 1.24
CA ASP A 12 25.32 -4.07 1.96
C ASP A 12 25.61 -3.24 3.20
N GLY A 13 25.75 -3.93 4.33
CA GLY A 13 26.17 -3.31 5.57
C GLY A 13 27.63 -2.89 5.55
N THR A 14 28.07 -2.37 6.69
CA THR A 14 29.48 -2.06 6.94
C THR A 14 29.85 -2.47 8.35
N GLY A 15 31.12 -2.81 8.57
CA GLY A 15 31.65 -3.12 9.89
C GLY A 15 31.82 -4.62 10.12
N LYS A 16 31.46 -5.10 11.32
CA LYS A 16 31.63 -6.51 11.71
C LYS A 16 30.27 -7.20 11.73
N THR A 17 30.18 -8.32 11.02
CA THR A 17 29.06 -9.27 11.12
C THR A 17 29.20 -10.07 12.42
N TRP A 18 28.11 -10.14 13.20
CA TRP A 18 28.14 -10.68 14.56
C TRP A 18 27.51 -12.07 14.70
N LEU A 19 26.59 -12.43 13.82
CA LEU A 19 25.84 -13.67 13.87
C LEU A 19 25.82 -14.31 12.49
N ASP A 20 26.02 -15.62 12.46
CA ASP A 20 25.99 -16.47 11.28
C ASP A 20 25.41 -17.85 11.68
N ASN A 21 24.82 -18.56 10.72
CA ASN A 21 24.15 -19.84 10.87
C ASN A 21 23.06 -19.81 11.96
N LEU A 22 22.20 -18.79 11.91
CA LEU A 22 21.07 -18.63 12.82
C LEU A 22 20.00 -19.71 12.57
N GLU A 23 19.71 -20.49 13.60
CA GLU A 23 18.68 -21.54 13.63
C GLU A 23 17.71 -21.25 14.80
N CYS A 24 16.72 -20.40 14.56
CA CYS A 24 15.66 -20.12 15.52
C CYS A 24 14.55 -21.20 15.44
N THR A 25 13.92 -21.48 16.58
CA THR A 25 12.69 -22.29 16.65
C THR A 25 11.44 -21.48 16.33
N GLY A 26 11.53 -20.15 16.42
CA GLY A 26 10.43 -19.21 16.19
C GLY A 26 9.67 -18.83 17.47
N THR A 27 10.18 -19.22 18.64
CA THR A 27 9.57 -18.92 19.95
C THR A 27 10.46 -18.07 20.86
N GLU A 28 11.70 -17.84 20.45
CA GLU A 28 12.67 -16.99 21.12
C GLU A 28 12.18 -15.53 21.16
N ASN A 29 12.52 -14.80 22.23
CA ASN A 29 12.16 -13.38 22.32
C ASN A 29 13.24 -12.47 21.71
N ARG A 30 14.45 -13.00 21.47
CA ARG A 30 15.58 -12.26 20.91
C ARG A 30 16.34 -13.13 19.92
N LEU A 31 16.78 -12.55 18.80
CA LEU A 31 17.60 -13.26 17.81
C LEU A 31 18.91 -13.83 18.41
N ALA A 32 19.44 -13.15 19.42
CA ALA A 32 20.60 -13.56 20.21
C ALA A 32 20.43 -14.87 21.01
N GLU A 33 19.19 -15.33 21.21
CA GLU A 33 18.86 -16.56 21.95
C GLU A 33 18.76 -17.78 21.03
N CYS A 34 18.67 -17.56 19.71
CA CYS A 34 18.63 -18.64 18.74
C CYS A 34 19.96 -19.41 18.74
N LYS A 35 19.95 -20.64 18.24
CA LYS A 35 21.20 -21.37 18.00
C LYS A 35 21.96 -20.64 16.87
N HIS A 36 23.26 -20.42 17.05
CA HIS A 36 24.13 -19.77 16.06
C HIS A 36 25.59 -20.23 16.23
N ALA A 37 26.48 -19.89 15.29
CA ALA A 37 27.89 -20.32 15.28
C ALA A 37 28.79 -19.73 16.40
N GLY A 38 28.24 -18.84 17.23
CA GLY A 38 28.96 -18.02 18.21
C GLY A 38 29.14 -16.56 17.76
N TRP A 39 29.34 -15.65 18.71
CA TRP A 39 29.44 -14.22 18.42
C TRP A 39 30.72 -13.86 17.65
N GLY A 40 30.56 -13.25 16.48
CA GLY A 40 31.66 -12.82 15.61
C GLY A 40 32.39 -13.97 14.91
N VAL A 41 31.90 -15.21 15.06
CA VAL A 41 32.35 -16.40 14.34
C VAL A 41 31.48 -16.52 13.09
N GLU A 42 32.01 -16.04 11.98
CA GLU A 42 31.31 -15.95 10.70
C GLU A 42 32.30 -16.02 9.54
N ASN A 43 31.79 -16.36 8.36
CA ASN A 43 32.52 -16.33 7.10
C ASN A 43 31.73 -15.57 6.01
N CYS A 44 30.88 -14.64 6.44
CA CYS A 44 29.96 -13.87 5.61
C CYS A 44 30.62 -12.59 5.07
N GLN A 45 30.14 -12.16 3.91
CA GLN A 45 30.39 -10.83 3.37
C GLN A 45 29.16 -9.94 3.60
N HIS A 46 29.32 -8.62 3.50
CA HIS A 46 28.18 -7.70 3.63
C HIS A 46 27.16 -7.82 2.49
N SER A 47 27.54 -8.42 1.36
CA SER A 47 26.62 -8.86 0.31
C SER A 47 25.78 -10.09 0.70
N GLU A 48 25.97 -10.63 1.91
CA GLU A 48 25.18 -11.70 2.52
C GLU A 48 24.39 -11.20 3.74
N ASP A 49 24.44 -9.89 4.03
CA ASP A 49 23.66 -9.30 5.11
C ASP A 49 22.17 -9.46 4.81
N VAL A 50 21.38 -9.80 5.83
CA VAL A 50 19.94 -10.08 5.66
C VAL A 50 19.07 -8.91 6.09
N GLY A 51 17.97 -8.70 5.35
CA GLY A 51 16.89 -7.81 5.75
C GLY A 51 15.72 -8.57 6.37
N ILE A 52 14.78 -7.82 6.94
CA ILE A 52 13.46 -8.35 7.32
C ILE A 52 12.36 -7.36 6.94
N GLU A 53 11.19 -7.90 6.59
CA GLU A 53 9.95 -7.15 6.59
C GLU A 53 9.08 -7.58 7.77
N CYS A 54 8.43 -6.63 8.41
CA CYS A 54 7.51 -6.88 9.51
C CYS A 54 6.13 -6.33 9.18
N GLY A 55 5.11 -7.11 9.54
CA GLY A 55 3.71 -6.78 9.38
C GLY A 55 2.84 -7.82 10.06
N ASN A 56 1.59 -7.48 10.34
CA ASN A 56 0.58 -8.47 10.71
C ASN A 56 -0.29 -8.78 9.50
N GLU A 57 -0.88 -9.97 9.51
CA GLU A 57 -1.71 -10.46 8.43
C GLU A 57 -2.89 -9.50 8.16
N GLY A 58 -2.95 -8.96 6.94
CA GLY A 58 -3.93 -7.98 6.49
C GLY A 58 -3.63 -6.54 6.92
N ASP A 59 -2.47 -6.23 7.50
CA ASP A 59 -2.02 -4.85 7.69
C ASP A 59 -1.88 -4.17 6.33
N ILE A 60 -2.26 -2.89 6.25
CA ILE A 60 -2.15 -2.09 5.03
C ILE A 60 -1.25 -0.88 5.26
N ARG A 61 -0.62 -0.38 4.19
CA ARG A 61 0.20 0.84 4.20
C ARG A 61 0.05 1.61 2.89
N LEU A 62 0.45 2.88 2.92
CA LEU A 62 0.56 3.71 1.73
C LEU A 62 2.03 3.99 1.41
N ILE A 63 2.45 3.71 0.17
CA ILE A 63 3.75 4.07 -0.37
C ILE A 63 3.50 5.02 -1.54
N SER A 64 3.85 6.30 -1.42
CA SER A 64 3.56 7.31 -2.46
C SER A 64 2.10 7.29 -2.93
N ARG A 65 1.14 7.14 -2.00
CA ARG A 65 -0.33 6.98 -2.24
C ARG A 65 -0.78 5.62 -2.80
N ARG A 66 0.12 4.75 -3.28
CA ARG A 66 -0.19 3.37 -3.64
C ARG A 66 -0.54 2.56 -2.40
N LEU A 67 -1.60 1.76 -2.49
CA LEU A 67 -2.07 0.90 -1.42
C LEU A 67 -1.38 -0.46 -1.46
N GLU A 68 -0.77 -0.85 -0.35
CA GLU A 68 -0.15 -2.16 -0.20
C GLU A 68 -0.74 -2.89 1.01
N ILE A 69 -0.80 -4.21 0.92
CA ILE A 69 -1.29 -5.10 1.98
C ILE A 69 -0.26 -6.18 2.31
N PHE A 70 -0.17 -6.53 3.59
CA PHE A 70 0.72 -7.56 4.08
C PHE A 70 0.02 -8.91 4.14
N HIS A 71 0.53 -9.87 3.37
CA HIS A 71 0.04 -11.25 3.35
C HIS A 71 1.20 -12.22 3.31
N ASN A 72 1.14 -13.27 4.14
CA ASN A 72 2.12 -14.36 4.15
C ASN A 72 3.58 -13.88 4.22
N GLY A 73 3.81 -12.82 5.00
CA GLY A 73 5.14 -12.34 5.34
C GLY A 73 5.75 -11.28 4.43
N THR A 74 5.09 -10.90 3.34
CA THR A 74 5.59 -9.87 2.41
C THR A 74 4.52 -8.86 2.07
N TRP A 75 4.93 -7.61 1.86
CA TRP A 75 4.07 -6.58 1.29
C TRP A 75 3.81 -6.84 -0.19
N GLY A 76 2.61 -6.51 -0.64
CA GLY A 76 2.22 -6.58 -2.04
C GLY A 76 1.11 -5.60 -2.36
N THR A 77 0.84 -5.40 -3.64
CA THR A 77 -0.08 -4.40 -4.16
C THR A 77 -1.50 -4.95 -4.27
N ILE A 78 -2.44 -4.09 -4.67
CA ILE A 78 -3.84 -4.42 -4.87
C ILE A 78 -4.23 -3.89 -6.25
N CYS A 79 -4.92 -4.71 -7.05
CA CYS A 79 -5.37 -4.31 -8.38
C CYS A 79 -6.51 -3.27 -8.30
N ASP A 80 -6.60 -2.39 -9.29
CA ASP A 80 -7.64 -1.37 -9.41
C ASP A 80 -8.97 -1.92 -9.98
N ASP A 81 -8.96 -3.14 -10.52
CA ASP A 81 -10.16 -3.80 -11.03
C ASP A 81 -11.26 -3.90 -9.94
N TYR A 82 -12.40 -3.30 -10.26
CA TYR A 82 -13.55 -3.07 -9.36
C TYR A 82 -13.26 -2.29 -8.08
N PHE A 83 -12.04 -1.82 -7.85
CA PHE A 83 -11.67 -1.07 -6.66
C PHE A 83 -12.28 0.34 -6.69
N ASP A 84 -13.25 0.59 -5.80
CA ASP A 84 -14.01 1.84 -5.78
C ASP A 84 -13.83 2.67 -4.50
N ASP A 85 -14.59 3.76 -4.37
CA ASP A 85 -14.52 4.66 -3.22
C ASP A 85 -14.98 3.97 -1.91
N ILE A 86 -15.77 2.88 -1.97
CA ILE A 86 -16.20 2.10 -0.79
C ILE A 86 -15.05 1.26 -0.28
N ASP A 87 -14.27 0.64 -1.18
CA ASP A 87 -13.05 -0.09 -0.81
C ASP A 87 -12.02 0.85 -0.19
N ALA A 88 -11.81 2.02 -0.82
CA ALA A 88 -10.95 3.07 -0.29
C ALA A 88 -11.38 3.55 1.10
N GLN A 89 -12.69 3.66 1.36
CA GLN A 89 -13.21 4.01 2.69
C GLN A 89 -12.88 2.97 3.75
N VAL A 90 -12.98 1.67 3.43
CA VAL A 90 -12.59 0.60 4.36
C VAL A 90 -11.09 0.67 4.64
N ALA A 91 -10.26 0.82 3.60
CA ALA A 91 -8.82 0.94 3.74
C ALA A 91 -8.42 2.17 4.58
N CYS A 92 -8.96 3.35 4.28
CA CYS A 92 -8.63 4.55 5.03
C CYS A 92 -9.11 4.50 6.49
N ARG A 93 -10.26 3.88 6.75
CA ARG A 93 -10.71 3.62 8.13
C ARG A 93 -9.79 2.67 8.87
N GLN A 94 -9.31 1.62 8.22
CA GLN A 94 -8.31 0.71 8.80
C GLN A 94 -7.00 1.46 9.13
N LEU A 95 -6.62 2.47 8.34
CA LEU A 95 -5.47 3.35 8.59
C LEU A 95 -5.73 4.45 9.64
N GLY A 96 -6.96 4.57 10.15
CA GLY A 96 -7.33 5.53 11.20
C GLY A 96 -7.89 6.87 10.72
N TYR A 97 -8.19 7.00 9.42
CA TYR A 97 -8.91 8.14 8.86
C TYR A 97 -10.42 7.90 8.87
N ASN A 98 -11.22 8.94 8.64
CA ASN A 98 -12.68 8.80 8.65
C ASN A 98 -13.24 8.31 7.30
N THR A 99 -12.60 8.67 6.20
CA THR A 99 -13.03 8.32 4.84
C THR A 99 -11.85 8.27 3.87
N GLY A 100 -12.11 7.84 2.64
CA GLY A 100 -11.11 7.79 1.58
C GLY A 100 -11.74 7.79 0.20
N ILE A 101 -10.93 8.08 -0.80
CA ILE A 101 -11.31 8.04 -2.22
C ILE A 101 -10.31 7.18 -3.00
N SER A 102 -10.81 6.45 -4.00
CA SER A 102 -9.96 5.73 -4.94
C SER A 102 -9.34 6.73 -5.91
N LEU A 103 -8.05 6.53 -6.18
CA LEU A 103 -7.28 7.22 -7.22
C LEU A 103 -7.12 6.33 -8.45
N GLY A 104 -7.63 5.09 -8.42
CA GLY A 104 -7.37 4.10 -9.47
C GLY A 104 -5.87 3.85 -9.64
N PRO A 105 -5.41 3.59 -10.88
CA PRO A 105 -4.02 3.28 -11.18
C PRO A 105 -3.15 4.54 -11.36
N ASP A 106 -3.63 5.73 -10.97
CA ASP A 106 -2.90 7.00 -11.10
C ASP A 106 -1.83 7.19 -9.99
N VAL A 107 -1.02 6.17 -9.74
CA VAL A 107 0.09 6.15 -8.77
C VAL A 107 1.35 5.53 -9.37
N GLU A 108 2.49 5.67 -8.68
CA GLU A 108 3.70 4.97 -9.10
C GLU A 108 3.47 3.45 -9.04
N ASP A 109 3.87 2.73 -10.09
CA ASP A 109 3.86 1.27 -10.14
C ASP A 109 4.56 0.68 -8.92
N GLY A 110 3.97 -0.36 -8.36
CA GLY A 110 4.59 -1.20 -7.36
C GLY A 110 5.52 -2.25 -7.97
N THR A 111 5.94 -3.15 -7.11
CA THR A 111 6.79 -4.28 -7.47
C THR A 111 6.40 -5.49 -6.63
N GLY A 112 6.70 -6.69 -7.12
CA GLY A 112 6.53 -7.92 -6.36
C GLY A 112 5.19 -8.56 -6.65
N LYS A 113 4.43 -8.89 -5.60
CA LYS A 113 3.15 -9.59 -5.75
C LYS A 113 1.98 -8.62 -5.68
N THR A 114 0.99 -8.83 -6.54
CA THR A 114 -0.36 -8.32 -6.34
C THR A 114 -1.12 -9.32 -5.48
N TRP A 115 -1.61 -8.89 -4.32
CA TRP A 115 -2.22 -9.79 -3.34
C TRP A 115 -3.74 -9.89 -3.45
N LEU A 116 -4.39 -8.82 -3.85
CA LEU A 116 -5.85 -8.73 -3.91
C LEU A 116 -6.31 -8.13 -5.23
N ASP A 117 -7.46 -8.61 -5.69
CA ASP A 117 -8.10 -8.29 -6.97
C ASP A 117 -9.62 -8.50 -6.86
N ASP A 118 -10.39 -7.83 -7.71
CA ASP A 118 -11.86 -7.64 -7.69
C ASP A 118 -12.38 -7.30 -6.29
N MET A 119 -11.92 -6.19 -5.71
CA MET A 119 -12.39 -5.76 -4.38
C MET A 119 -13.87 -5.35 -4.43
N GLN A 120 -14.66 -5.82 -3.47
CA GLN A 120 -16.11 -5.59 -3.42
C GLN A 120 -16.61 -5.37 -1.99
N CYS A 121 -15.97 -4.45 -1.25
CA CYS A 121 -16.37 -4.10 0.10
C CYS A 121 -17.83 -3.61 0.14
N SER A 122 -18.55 -3.93 1.22
CA SER A 122 -19.85 -3.34 1.53
C SER A 122 -19.74 -1.98 2.23
N GLY A 123 -18.52 -1.61 2.65
CA GLY A 123 -18.20 -0.39 3.40
C GLY A 123 -18.25 -0.57 4.92
N ARG A 124 -18.65 -1.76 5.40
CA ARG A 124 -18.83 -2.07 6.84
C ARG A 124 -17.68 -2.88 7.44
N GLU A 125 -16.80 -3.39 6.60
CA GLU A 125 -15.67 -4.22 6.98
C GLU A 125 -14.67 -3.40 7.81
N ASN A 126 -14.07 -4.00 8.85
CA ASN A 126 -13.08 -3.29 9.66
C ASN A 126 -11.69 -3.31 9.02
N ARG A 127 -11.45 -4.27 8.13
CA ARG A 127 -10.18 -4.45 7.42
C ARG A 127 -10.46 -4.74 5.96
N LEU A 128 -9.58 -4.27 5.09
CA LEU A 128 -9.67 -4.47 3.65
C LEU A 128 -9.63 -5.96 3.28
N ALA A 129 -8.81 -6.75 3.99
CA ALA A 129 -8.72 -8.20 3.83
C ALA A 129 -10.03 -8.97 4.13
N ASP A 130 -10.98 -8.35 4.84
CA ASP A 130 -12.26 -8.98 5.19
C ASP A 130 -13.34 -8.74 4.11
N CYS A 131 -13.06 -7.91 3.10
CA CYS A 131 -13.97 -7.67 1.99
C CYS A 131 -14.02 -8.85 1.01
N PRO A 132 -15.15 -9.12 0.34
CA PRO A 132 -15.20 -10.03 -0.79
C PRO A 132 -14.16 -9.64 -1.86
N ASN A 133 -13.42 -10.63 -2.35
CA ASN A 133 -12.38 -10.52 -3.38
C ASN A 133 -12.13 -11.91 -4.02
N ARG A 134 -11.26 -12.01 -5.02
CA ARG A 134 -10.95 -13.30 -5.71
C ARG A 134 -10.16 -14.30 -4.87
N GLY A 135 -9.56 -13.85 -3.77
CA GLY A 135 -8.66 -14.60 -2.91
C GLY A 135 -7.19 -14.19 -3.09
N TRP A 136 -6.37 -14.49 -2.08
CA TRP A 136 -4.97 -14.08 -2.02
C TRP A 136 -4.14 -14.54 -3.22
N GLY A 137 -3.56 -13.58 -3.94
CA GLY A 137 -2.69 -13.81 -5.10
C GLY A 137 -3.40 -14.45 -6.30
N VAL A 138 -4.73 -14.36 -6.35
CA VAL A 138 -5.55 -14.75 -7.50
C VAL A 138 -5.93 -13.49 -8.25
N GLU A 139 -5.18 -13.20 -9.31
CA GLU A 139 -5.25 -11.94 -10.06
C GLU A 139 -4.79 -12.15 -11.51
N ASP A 140 -5.09 -11.21 -12.39
CA ASP A 140 -4.61 -11.15 -13.77
C ASP A 140 -4.11 -9.75 -14.17
N CYS A 141 -3.60 -8.98 -13.19
CA CYS A 141 -3.21 -7.58 -13.32
C CYS A 141 -1.69 -7.39 -13.46
N GLY A 142 -1.30 -6.30 -14.10
CA GLY A 142 0.07 -5.77 -14.06
C GLY A 142 0.23 -4.67 -13.00
N HIS A 143 1.47 -4.27 -12.67
CA HIS A 143 1.70 -3.17 -11.73
C HIS A 143 1.24 -1.79 -12.24
N SER A 144 0.94 -1.66 -13.54
CA SER A 144 0.26 -0.48 -14.09
C SER A 144 -1.20 -0.37 -13.66
N GLU A 145 -1.74 -1.40 -12.99
CA GLU A 145 -3.09 -1.51 -12.45
C GLU A 145 -3.06 -1.48 -10.91
N ASP A 146 -1.93 -1.11 -10.29
CA ASP A 146 -1.84 -1.00 -8.84
C ASP A 146 -2.65 0.20 -8.34
N VAL A 147 -3.55 -0.03 -7.38
CA VAL A 147 -4.46 1.00 -6.91
C VAL A 147 -3.82 1.97 -5.92
N GLY A 148 -4.11 3.25 -6.12
CA GLY A 148 -3.86 4.33 -5.18
C GLY A 148 -5.11 4.76 -4.42
N ILE A 149 -4.93 5.26 -3.20
CA ILE A 149 -6.01 5.90 -2.44
C ILE A 149 -5.55 7.22 -1.82
N GLU A 150 -6.52 8.08 -1.52
CA GLU A 150 -6.33 9.27 -0.69
C GLU A 150 -7.22 9.19 0.54
N CYS A 151 -6.60 9.25 1.72
CA CYS A 151 -7.31 9.19 2.99
C CYS A 151 -7.56 10.59 3.56
N LEU A 152 -8.78 10.79 4.06
CA LEU A 152 -9.31 12.09 4.44
C LEU A 152 -10.04 12.01 5.78
N ASP A 153 -9.96 13.08 6.57
CA ASP A 153 -10.75 13.22 7.80
C ASP A 153 -12.20 13.64 7.51
N SER A 154 -12.42 14.35 6.40
CA SER A 154 -13.73 14.72 5.87
C SER A 154 -13.68 14.84 4.35
N LEU A 155 -14.80 14.51 3.70
CA LEU A 155 -15.02 14.78 2.29
C LEU A 155 -16.06 15.90 2.20
N ASP A 156 -15.57 17.14 2.17
CA ASP A 156 -16.40 18.34 2.19
C ASP A 156 -16.85 18.77 0.79
N ASP A 157 -17.95 19.53 0.73
CA ASP A 157 -18.44 20.12 -0.50
C ASP A 157 -17.35 20.96 -1.19
N GLY A 158 -17.17 20.72 -2.49
CA GLY A 158 -16.16 21.36 -3.30
C GLY A 158 -14.83 20.61 -3.38
N HIS A 159 -14.65 19.47 -2.70
CA HIS A 159 -13.49 18.61 -2.92
C HIS A 159 -13.44 18.16 -4.38
N ILE A 160 -12.26 18.19 -5.00
CA ILE A 160 -12.09 17.82 -6.42
C ILE A 160 -11.11 16.67 -6.57
N ARG A 161 -11.32 15.87 -7.61
CA ARG A 161 -10.35 14.87 -8.08
C ARG A 161 -10.29 14.85 -9.60
N LEU A 162 -9.25 14.25 -10.14
CA LEU A 162 -9.15 13.92 -11.56
C LEU A 162 -9.44 12.43 -11.73
N ILE A 163 -10.19 12.10 -12.78
CA ILE A 163 -10.34 10.73 -13.25
C ILE A 163 -10.07 10.76 -14.76
N SER A 164 -8.95 10.18 -15.19
CA SER A 164 -8.52 10.17 -16.60
C SER A 164 -8.53 11.57 -17.24
N GLY A 165 -8.09 12.59 -16.50
CA GLY A 165 -8.07 14.00 -16.92
C GLY A 165 -9.39 14.76 -16.81
N MET A 166 -10.49 14.11 -16.41
CA MET A 166 -11.78 14.77 -16.16
C MET A 166 -11.86 15.27 -14.71
N ILE A 167 -12.23 16.54 -14.51
CA ILE A 167 -12.48 17.09 -13.17
C ILE A 167 -13.81 16.57 -12.64
N LYS A 168 -13.75 15.95 -11.45
CA LYS A 168 -14.92 15.63 -10.63
C LYS A 168 -14.95 16.54 -9.41
N ILE A 169 -16.15 16.97 -9.02
CA ILE A 169 -16.38 17.78 -7.82
C ILE A 169 -17.38 17.09 -6.91
N PHE A 170 -17.07 17.03 -5.61
CA PHE A 170 -17.94 16.44 -4.60
C PHE A 170 -18.93 17.49 -4.09
N TYR A 171 -20.20 17.16 -4.11
CA TYR A 171 -21.25 18.02 -3.55
C TYR A 171 -22.42 17.17 -3.07
N ASN A 172 -22.90 17.46 -1.85
CA ASN A 172 -24.08 16.83 -1.25
C ASN A 172 -24.02 15.28 -1.29
N GLY A 173 -22.88 14.72 -0.93
CA GLY A 173 -22.68 13.26 -0.86
C GLY A 173 -22.43 12.57 -2.20
N THR A 174 -22.29 13.31 -3.30
CA THR A 174 -22.16 12.72 -4.64
C THR A 174 -21.07 13.40 -5.48
N TRP A 175 -20.45 12.62 -6.37
CA TRP A 175 -19.51 13.14 -7.36
C TRP A 175 -20.24 13.62 -8.62
N GLY A 176 -20.01 14.88 -8.99
CA GLY A 176 -20.48 15.50 -10.22
C GLY A 176 -19.35 15.89 -11.17
N THR A 177 -19.71 16.30 -12.39
CA THR A 177 -18.79 16.87 -13.39
C THR A 177 -18.89 18.40 -13.40
N VAL A 178 -17.84 19.06 -13.87
CA VAL A 178 -17.82 20.51 -14.10
C VAL A 178 -18.05 20.80 -15.60
N CYS A 179 -18.91 21.76 -15.93
CA CYS A 179 -19.18 22.19 -17.31
C CYS A 179 -18.02 23.04 -17.86
N ASP A 180 -17.79 23.01 -19.17
CA ASP A 180 -16.74 23.79 -19.84
C ASP A 180 -17.17 25.22 -20.20
N ASP A 181 -18.47 25.54 -20.13
CA ASP A 181 -18.99 26.90 -20.31
C ASP A 181 -18.25 27.89 -19.38
N ASP A 182 -17.56 28.87 -19.98
CA ASP A 182 -16.73 29.87 -19.31
C ASP A 182 -15.57 29.31 -18.46
N PHE A 183 -15.20 28.04 -18.61
CA PHE A 183 -14.05 27.44 -17.94
C PHE A 183 -12.74 27.84 -18.65
N ASP A 184 -12.08 28.88 -18.14
CA ASP A 184 -10.83 29.41 -18.70
C ASP A 184 -9.56 28.91 -17.95
N ASP A 185 -8.38 29.33 -18.42
CA ASP A 185 -7.10 28.96 -17.81
C ASP A 185 -6.99 29.38 -16.33
N LYS A 186 -7.72 30.42 -15.90
CA LYS A 186 -7.72 30.84 -14.49
C LYS A 186 -8.53 29.86 -13.65
N ASN A 187 -9.63 29.32 -14.18
CA ASN A 187 -10.37 28.23 -13.53
C ASN A 187 -9.49 26.98 -13.41
N ALA A 188 -8.78 26.62 -14.48
CA ALA A 188 -7.83 25.50 -14.46
C ALA A 188 -6.73 25.69 -13.40
N GLN A 189 -6.15 26.89 -13.27
CA GLN A 189 -5.15 27.20 -12.24
C GLN A 189 -5.69 27.04 -10.81
N VAL A 190 -6.97 27.35 -10.57
CA VAL A 190 -7.61 27.11 -9.28
C VAL A 190 -7.71 25.61 -9.01
N ALA A 191 -8.15 24.84 -10.00
CA ALA A 191 -8.27 23.38 -9.89
C ALA A 191 -6.90 22.72 -9.63
N CYS A 192 -5.86 23.05 -10.41
CA CYS A 192 -4.51 22.52 -10.20
C CYS A 192 -3.97 22.84 -8.80
N ARG A 193 -4.14 24.09 -8.34
CA ARG A 193 -3.72 24.49 -6.99
C ARG A 193 -4.45 23.72 -5.90
N GLN A 194 -5.75 23.46 -6.08
CA GLN A 194 -6.53 22.67 -5.13
C GLN A 194 -6.11 21.19 -5.12
N LEU A 195 -5.66 20.66 -6.25
CA LEU A 195 -5.07 19.32 -6.37
C LEU A 195 -3.62 19.23 -5.87
N GLY A 196 -3.01 20.35 -5.45
CA GLY A 196 -1.66 20.40 -4.89
C GLY A 196 -0.53 20.59 -5.91
N TYR A 197 -0.82 21.03 -7.14
CA TYR A 197 0.16 21.36 -8.19
C TYR A 197 0.48 22.85 -8.26
#